data_AF-A0A183SH83-F1
#
_entry.id   AF-A0A183SH83-F1
#
_cell.length_a   1.000
_cell.length_b   1.000
_cell.length_c   1.000
_cell.angle_alpha   90.00
_cell.angle_beta   90.00
_cell.angle_gamma   90.00
#
_symmetry.space_group_name_H-M   'P 1'
#
loop_
_entity.id
_entity.type
_entity.pdbx_description
1 polymer ?
#
loop_
_entity_poly.entity_id
_entity_poly.type
_entity_poly.pdbx_seq_one_letter_code
_entity_poly.pdbx_strand_id
1 'polypeptide(L)'
;MYAVQTGVKIDAKSKESSKFLSALLDNLDDMKKALKDDERISSELHGQAYIEEYALKLFAFAFKRDEAADFGPCLDSGEVPVAGPASEEDASSLPDLSSLAKLTPEVKPTPPSNPPSSKEPSSGSPGKAGSSHAASPQETAKGGKELDPKISALAIKHAKYAISALDYDDRTTAIQNLQEALKYLTTQ
;
A
#
# COMPACT_ATOMS: atom_id res chain seq x y z
N MET A 1 1.55 0.09 11.29
CA MET A 1 0.16 0.45 11.65
C MET A 1 -0.82 -0.74 11.56
N TYR A 2 -0.86 -1.50 10.46
CA TYR A 2 -1.84 -2.60 10.26
C TYR A 2 -1.96 -3.59 11.44
N ALA A 3 -0.83 -4.11 11.94
CA ALA A 3 -0.82 -5.10 13.02
C ALA A 3 -1.47 -4.60 14.32
N VAL A 4 -1.21 -3.36 14.75
CA VAL A 4 -1.86 -2.77 15.94
C VAL A 4 -3.36 -2.65 15.71
N GLN A 5 -3.76 -2.16 14.53
CA GLN A 5 -5.16 -1.93 14.19
C GLN A 5 -5.96 -3.24 14.17
N THR A 6 -5.37 -4.32 13.66
CA THR A 6 -5.94 -5.66 13.70
C THR A 6 -5.95 -6.22 15.11
N GLY A 7 -4.85 -6.09 15.87
CA GLY A 7 -4.74 -6.60 17.23
C GLY A 7 -5.76 -5.97 18.20
N VAL A 8 -6.01 -4.66 18.09
CA VAL A 8 -7.05 -3.96 18.86
C VAL A 8 -8.45 -4.50 18.54
N LYS A 9 -8.74 -4.86 17.28
CA LYS A 9 -10.03 -5.46 16.91
C LYS A 9 -10.20 -6.87 17.48
N ILE A 10 -9.10 -7.63 17.60
CA ILE A 10 -9.10 -8.99 18.14
C ILE A 10 -9.30 -8.96 19.65
N ASP A 11 -8.42 -8.28 20.38
CA ASP A 11 -8.51 -8.17 21.83
C ASP A 11 -7.83 -6.89 22.36
N ALA A 12 -8.65 -5.91 22.71
CA ALA A 12 -8.21 -4.67 23.35
C ALA A 12 -8.34 -4.70 24.89
N LYS A 13 -8.96 -5.72 25.47
CA LYS A 13 -9.38 -5.73 26.89
C LYS A 13 -8.43 -6.52 27.77
N SER A 14 -7.76 -7.53 27.23
CA SER A 14 -6.76 -8.28 27.98
C SER A 14 -5.58 -7.38 28.37
N LYS A 15 -5.17 -7.47 29.65
CA LYS A 15 -3.99 -6.78 30.18
C LYS A 15 -2.71 -7.20 29.46
N GLU A 16 -2.63 -8.42 28.96
CA GLU A 16 -1.47 -8.93 28.25
C GLU A 16 -1.42 -8.41 26.81
N SER A 17 -2.55 -8.49 26.09
CA SER A 17 -2.69 -7.93 24.73
C SER A 17 -2.46 -6.42 24.72
N SER A 18 -3.06 -5.68 25.66
CA SER A 18 -2.88 -4.23 25.76
C SER A 18 -1.43 -3.82 26.05
N LYS A 19 -0.70 -4.58 26.88
CA LYS A 19 0.75 -4.36 27.09
C LYS A 19 1.55 -4.55 25.82
N PHE A 20 1.27 -5.64 25.07
CA PHE A 20 1.93 -5.91 23.80
C PHE A 20 1.62 -4.83 22.76
N LEU A 21 0.35 -4.46 22.58
CA LEU A 21 -0.07 -3.44 21.64
C LEU A 21 0.49 -2.05 21.98
N SER A 22 0.64 -1.74 23.27
CA SER A 22 1.28 -0.49 23.73
C SER A 22 2.77 -0.49 23.37
N ALA A 23 3.50 -1.58 23.67
CA ALA A 23 4.91 -1.69 23.31
C ALA A 23 5.13 -1.64 21.79
N LEU A 24 4.21 -2.22 21.00
CA LEU A 24 4.23 -2.14 19.54
C LEU A 24 3.98 -0.72 19.03
N LEU A 25 3.06 0.03 19.66
CA LEU A 25 2.83 1.45 19.34
C LEU A 25 4.07 2.30 19.64
N ASP A 26 4.70 2.12 20.80
CA ASP A 26 5.94 2.83 21.16
C ASP A 26 7.04 2.58 20.11
N ASN A 27 7.18 1.32 19.67
CA ASN A 27 8.14 0.95 18.64
C ASN A 27 7.83 1.63 17.29
N LEU A 28 6.55 1.67 16.89
CA LEU A 28 6.13 2.35 15.67
C LEU A 28 6.38 3.85 15.74
N ASP A 29 6.19 4.48 16.90
CA ASP A 29 6.49 5.90 17.09
C ASP A 29 8.00 6.17 17.02
N ASP A 30 8.84 5.28 17.55
CA ASP A 30 10.28 5.41 17.45
C ASP A 30 10.78 5.20 16.01
N MET A 31 10.24 4.23 15.27
CA MET A 31 10.51 4.07 13.84
C MET A 31 10.06 5.29 13.03
N LYS A 32 8.87 5.83 13.32
CA LYS A 32 8.38 7.06 12.68
C LYS A 32 9.28 8.24 13.00
N LYS A 33 9.86 8.30 14.21
CA LYS A 33 10.83 9.33 14.59
C LYS A 33 12.19 9.15 13.92
N ALA A 34 12.64 7.92 13.69
CA ALA A 34 13.90 7.65 13.02
C ALA A 34 13.85 7.99 11.52
N LEU A 35 12.66 7.85 10.90
CA LEU A 35 12.44 7.99 9.46
C LEU A 35 11.59 9.21 9.08
N LYS A 36 11.65 10.27 9.88
CA LYS A 36 10.82 11.48 9.69
C LYS A 36 11.00 12.13 8.32
N ASP A 37 12.22 12.08 7.79
CA ASP A 37 12.60 12.72 6.54
C ASP A 37 12.28 11.85 5.31
N ASP A 38 11.78 10.63 5.51
CA ASP A 38 11.39 9.74 4.43
C ASP A 38 9.96 10.06 3.97
N GLU A 39 9.82 10.45 2.70
CA GLU A 39 8.51 10.73 2.09
C GLU A 39 7.58 9.51 2.12
N ARG A 40 8.13 8.29 2.13
CA ARG A 40 7.35 7.04 2.23
C ARG A 40 6.67 6.86 3.59
N ILE A 41 7.21 7.47 4.64
CA ILE A 41 6.69 7.38 6.01
C ILE A 41 5.83 8.59 6.36
N SER A 42 6.18 9.78 5.84
CA SER A 42 5.46 11.02 6.10
C SER A 42 4.20 11.19 5.23
N SER A 43 4.19 10.64 4.01
CA SER A 43 3.05 10.71 3.09
C SER A 43 2.40 9.34 2.92
N GLU A 44 1.12 9.22 3.31
CA GLU A 44 0.33 7.99 3.15
C GLU A 44 0.33 7.48 1.72
N LEU A 45 0.28 8.41 0.78
CA LEU A 45 0.19 8.15 -0.64
C LEU A 45 1.50 7.60 -1.24
N HIS A 46 2.64 8.16 -0.85
CA HIS A 46 3.95 7.64 -1.24
C HIS A 46 4.23 6.30 -0.54
N GLY A 47 3.82 6.16 0.73
CA GLY A 47 3.91 4.91 1.47
C GLY A 47 3.09 3.80 0.81
N GLN A 48 1.87 4.08 0.39
CA GLN A 48 1.02 3.12 -0.32
C GLN A 48 1.64 2.71 -1.67
N ALA A 49 2.03 3.68 -2.50
CA ALA A 49 2.65 3.39 -3.80
C ALA A 49 3.91 2.51 -3.65
N TYR A 50 4.71 2.77 -2.63
CA TYR A 50 5.89 1.97 -2.31
C TYR A 50 5.53 0.53 -1.92
N ILE A 51 4.53 0.32 -1.06
CA ILE A 51 4.07 -1.01 -0.67
C ILE A 51 3.51 -1.78 -1.88
N GLU A 52 2.75 -1.11 -2.75
CA GLU A 52 2.20 -1.72 -3.97
C GLU A 52 3.29 -2.15 -4.94
N GLU A 53 4.23 -1.26 -5.26
CA GLU A 53 5.37 -1.58 -6.13
C GLU A 53 6.19 -2.75 -5.56
N TYR A 54 6.38 -2.76 -4.25
CA TYR A 54 7.12 -3.80 -3.56
C TYR A 54 6.40 -5.16 -3.60
N ALA A 55 5.10 -5.18 -3.32
CA ALA A 55 4.28 -6.39 -3.42
C ALA A 55 4.29 -6.97 -4.83
N LEU A 56 4.24 -6.12 -5.87
CA LEU A 56 4.33 -6.55 -7.26
C LEU A 56 5.69 -7.19 -7.58
N LYS A 57 6.80 -6.60 -7.11
CA LYS A 57 8.14 -7.18 -7.27
C LYS A 57 8.25 -8.54 -6.60
N LEU A 58 7.73 -8.67 -5.37
CA LEU A 58 7.74 -9.92 -4.64
C LEU A 58 6.90 -10.99 -5.35
N PHE A 59 5.72 -10.63 -5.85
CA PHE A 59 4.87 -11.55 -6.61
C PHE A 59 5.52 -11.99 -7.91
N ALA A 60 6.10 -11.07 -8.68
CA ALA A 60 6.80 -11.38 -9.91
C ALA A 60 8.04 -12.25 -9.67
N PHE A 61 8.76 -12.01 -8.57
CA PHE A 61 9.89 -12.84 -8.15
C PHE A 61 9.44 -14.27 -7.84
N ALA A 62 8.41 -14.44 -7.02
CA ALA A 62 7.85 -15.74 -6.68
C ALA A 62 7.31 -16.47 -7.93
N PHE A 63 6.60 -15.76 -8.81
CA PHE A 63 6.08 -16.30 -10.07
C PHE A 63 7.20 -16.82 -10.97
N LYS A 64 8.29 -16.07 -11.14
CA LYS A 64 9.44 -16.52 -11.95
C LYS A 64 10.12 -17.76 -11.39
N ARG A 65 10.21 -17.88 -10.06
CA ARG A 65 10.76 -19.07 -9.41
C ARG A 65 9.85 -20.28 -9.60
N ASP A 66 8.54 -20.08 -9.46
CA ASP A 66 7.52 -21.11 -9.72
C ASP A 66 7.57 -21.59 -11.17
N GLU A 67 7.67 -20.67 -12.15
CA GLU A 67 7.83 -20.99 -13.57
C GLU A 67 9.12 -21.76 -13.87
N ALA A 68 10.18 -21.48 -13.11
CA ALA A 68 11.46 -22.19 -13.18
C ALA A 68 11.48 -23.52 -12.41
N ALA A 69 10.36 -23.90 -11.78
CA ALA A 69 10.27 -25.01 -10.85
C ALA A 69 11.32 -24.97 -9.72
N ASP A 70 11.76 -23.76 -9.35
CA ASP A 70 12.73 -23.51 -8.29
C ASP A 70 12.01 -23.29 -6.95
N PHE A 71 11.67 -24.40 -6.32
CA PHE A 71 10.99 -24.43 -5.02
C PHE A 71 11.97 -24.40 -3.83
N GLY A 72 13.25 -24.16 -4.09
CA GLY A 72 14.31 -24.25 -3.10
C GLY A 72 14.59 -25.70 -2.66
N PRO A 73 15.48 -25.90 -1.66
CA PRO A 73 15.96 -27.23 -1.24
C PRO A 73 14.87 -28.13 -0.64
N CYS A 74 13.67 -27.60 -0.38
CA CYS A 74 12.52 -28.30 0.17
C CYS A 74 12.07 -29.51 -0.67
N LEU A 75 12.12 -29.43 -2.00
CA LEU A 75 11.57 -30.51 -2.85
C LEU A 75 12.57 -31.61 -3.19
N ASP A 76 13.87 -31.31 -3.21
CA ASP A 76 14.92 -32.29 -3.55
C ASP A 76 15.24 -33.24 -2.38
N SER A 77 15.02 -32.82 -1.14
CA SER A 77 15.36 -33.61 0.06
C SER A 77 14.24 -34.52 0.56
N GLY A 78 13.05 -34.49 -0.06
CA GLY A 78 11.88 -35.26 0.39
C GLY A 78 11.36 -34.87 1.79
N GLU A 79 11.80 -33.73 2.32
CA GLU A 79 11.37 -33.20 3.61
C GLU A 79 10.14 -32.31 3.42
N VAL A 80 9.08 -32.62 4.18
CA VAL A 80 7.91 -31.75 4.27
C VAL A 80 8.33 -30.43 4.94
N PRO A 81 8.04 -29.26 4.33
CA PRO A 81 8.46 -27.99 4.90
C PRO A 81 7.74 -27.77 6.23
N VAL A 82 8.48 -27.87 7.34
CA VAL A 82 8.00 -27.52 8.67
C VAL A 82 8.07 -26.00 8.79
N ALA A 83 6.94 -25.36 9.05
CA ALA A 83 6.87 -23.93 9.33
C ALA A 83 7.70 -23.60 10.59
N GLY A 84 8.93 -23.13 10.37
CA GLY A 84 9.92 -22.71 11.37
C GLY A 84 10.72 -21.53 10.85
N PRO A 85 11.42 -20.78 11.72
CA PRO A 85 11.97 -19.46 11.39
C PRO A 85 12.97 -19.59 10.24
N ALA A 86 12.82 -18.75 9.22
CA ALA A 86 13.63 -18.76 8.01
C ALA A 86 15.13 -18.76 8.35
N SER A 87 15.86 -19.78 7.89
CA SER A 87 17.33 -19.74 7.87
C SER A 87 17.78 -18.70 6.85
N GLU A 88 18.76 -17.88 7.23
CA GLU A 88 19.19 -16.68 6.50
C GLU A 88 20.02 -16.96 5.22
N GLU A 89 20.27 -18.23 4.90
CA GLU A 89 21.27 -18.64 3.92
C GLU A 89 20.76 -18.75 2.47
N ASP A 90 19.45 -18.64 2.22
CA ASP A 90 18.84 -18.68 0.87
C ASP A 90 18.39 -17.29 0.36
N ALA A 91 18.78 -16.20 1.03
CA ALA A 91 18.37 -14.83 0.71
C ALA A 91 19.12 -14.21 -0.49
N SER A 92 20.11 -14.91 -1.06
CA SER A 92 21.11 -14.32 -1.98
C SER A 92 20.58 -13.94 -3.36
N SER A 93 19.37 -14.38 -3.75
CA SER A 93 18.75 -14.03 -5.04
C SER A 93 17.48 -13.21 -4.93
N LEU A 94 17.06 -12.82 -3.71
CA LEU A 94 15.98 -11.84 -3.55
C LEU A 94 16.42 -10.52 -4.19
N PRO A 95 15.52 -9.75 -4.83
CA PRO A 95 15.84 -8.36 -5.19
C PRO A 95 16.37 -7.65 -3.95
N ASP A 96 17.46 -6.89 -4.06
CA ASP A 96 18.14 -6.29 -2.90
C ASP A 96 17.17 -5.52 -1.98
N LEU A 97 16.73 -6.19 -0.91
CA LEU A 97 15.84 -5.67 0.13
C LEU A 97 16.62 -4.93 1.21
N SER A 98 17.94 -4.76 1.04
CA SER A 98 18.82 -4.17 2.06
C SER A 98 18.45 -2.74 2.43
N SER A 99 17.69 -2.05 1.57
CA SER A 99 17.11 -0.74 1.90
C SER A 99 16.09 -0.78 3.04
N LEU A 100 15.59 -1.96 3.41
CA LEU A 100 14.70 -2.18 4.56
C LEU A 100 15.39 -2.92 5.73
N ALA A 101 16.39 -3.77 5.46
CA ALA A 101 17.14 -4.49 6.50
C ALA A 101 17.97 -3.58 7.41
N LYS A 102 18.20 -2.32 7.02
CA LYS A 102 18.89 -1.33 7.86
C LYS A 102 18.06 -0.81 9.04
N LEU A 103 16.90 -1.42 9.33
CA LEU A 103 15.96 -0.98 10.38
C LEU A 103 15.71 -1.97 11.51
N THR A 104 16.44 -3.09 11.60
CA THR A 104 16.27 -4.06 12.68
C THR A 104 17.49 -4.07 13.63
N PRO A 105 17.36 -3.62 14.89
CA PRO A 105 18.20 -4.13 15.94
C PRO A 105 17.74 -5.57 16.26
N GLU A 106 18.67 -6.51 16.15
CA GLU A 106 18.50 -7.93 16.42
C GLU A 106 17.91 -8.19 17.81
N VAL A 107 16.66 -8.67 17.88
CA VAL A 107 16.08 -9.20 19.13
C VAL A 107 15.53 -10.61 18.88
N LYS A 108 16.20 -11.57 19.52
CA LYS A 108 15.95 -13.02 19.52
C LYS A 108 14.49 -13.39 19.86
N PRO A 109 13.76 -14.17 19.04
CA PRO A 109 12.39 -14.56 19.34
C PRO A 109 12.29 -15.91 20.07
N THR A 110 11.39 -15.99 21.06
CA THR A 110 10.86 -17.23 21.67
C THR A 110 9.51 -17.61 21.05
N PRO A 111 9.18 -18.90 20.85
CA PRO A 111 8.04 -19.32 20.03
C PRO A 111 6.73 -19.44 20.84
N PRO A 112 5.56 -19.05 20.29
CA PRO A 112 4.27 -19.49 20.81
C PRO A 112 3.63 -20.58 19.92
N SER A 113 2.92 -21.47 20.61
CA SER A 113 2.23 -22.66 20.10
C SER A 113 0.94 -22.32 19.34
N ASN A 114 0.71 -23.02 18.21
CA ASN A 114 -0.58 -23.19 17.51
C ASN A 114 -1.42 -24.31 18.21
N PRO A 115 -2.68 -24.69 17.87
CA PRO A 115 -3.63 -24.32 16.76
C PRO A 115 -5.11 -24.14 17.30
N PRO A 116 -6.27 -24.35 16.59
CA PRO A 116 -6.53 -24.68 15.18
C PRO A 116 -7.65 -23.91 14.42
N SER A 117 -7.61 -24.15 13.11
CA SER A 117 -8.53 -23.83 12.00
C SER A 117 -10.03 -24.10 12.24
N SER A 118 -10.93 -23.30 11.66
CA SER A 118 -11.86 -23.75 10.58
C SER A 118 -13.01 -22.76 10.22
N LYS A 119 -13.36 -22.77 8.92
CA LYS A 119 -14.65 -22.50 8.23
C LYS A 119 -15.03 -21.07 7.75
N GLU A 120 -15.06 -20.94 6.42
CA GLU A 120 -15.94 -20.08 5.61
C GLU A 120 -17.44 -20.40 5.85
N PRO A 121 -18.40 -19.45 5.65
CA PRO A 121 -18.94 -19.12 4.31
C PRO A 121 -19.41 -17.66 4.04
N SER A 122 -19.28 -17.25 2.77
CA SER A 122 -20.21 -16.49 1.89
C SER A 122 -20.96 -15.20 2.32
N SER A 123 -20.83 -14.20 1.43
CA SER A 123 -21.81 -13.19 0.96
C SER A 123 -22.06 -11.89 1.75
N GLY A 124 -21.70 -10.76 1.13
CA GLY A 124 -22.32 -9.44 1.37
C GLY A 124 -21.45 -8.22 0.98
N SER A 125 -21.62 -7.70 -0.24
CA SER A 125 -21.38 -6.27 -0.57
C SER A 125 -22.60 -5.43 -0.13
N PRO A 126 -22.60 -4.07 -0.04
CA PRO A 126 -21.80 -3.09 -0.83
C PRO A 126 -21.27 -1.82 -0.09
N GLY A 127 -20.29 -1.13 -0.70
CA GLY A 127 -20.35 0.34 -0.84
C GLY A 127 -19.33 1.28 -0.14
N LYS A 128 -18.35 1.74 -0.94
CA LYS A 128 -17.93 3.15 -1.23
C LYS A 128 -16.84 3.91 -0.42
N ALA A 129 -15.93 4.49 -1.23
CA ALA A 129 -15.10 5.71 -1.13
C ALA A 129 -13.81 5.68 -0.29
N GLY A 130 -12.65 6.19 -0.77
CA GLY A 130 -12.37 6.93 -2.00
C GLY A 130 -10.86 7.16 -2.23
N SER A 131 -10.54 7.45 -3.50
CA SER A 131 -9.25 7.86 -4.09
C SER A 131 -8.68 9.13 -3.42
N SER A 132 -7.38 9.47 -3.38
CA SER A 132 -6.58 9.79 -4.57
C SER A 132 -5.13 10.25 -4.31
N HIS A 133 -4.23 9.69 -5.14
CA HIS A 133 -3.24 10.31 -6.06
C HIS A 133 -1.91 10.96 -5.64
N ALA A 134 -0.85 10.18 -5.91
CA ALA A 134 0.57 10.52 -5.96
C ALA A 134 0.93 11.27 -7.24
N ALA A 135 2.03 12.04 -7.10
CA ALA A 135 3.04 12.35 -8.10
C ALA A 135 2.62 13.26 -9.27
N SER A 136 3.48 14.08 -9.88
CA SER A 136 4.82 14.60 -9.61
C SER A 136 5.04 15.72 -10.63
N PRO A 137 6.04 16.61 -10.47
CA PRO A 137 6.42 17.61 -11.46
C PRO A 137 7.48 17.06 -12.43
N GLN A 138 7.23 17.08 -13.74
CA GLN A 138 8.32 17.29 -14.71
C GLN A 138 7.83 17.94 -16.02
N GLU A 139 8.40 19.13 -16.25
CA GLU A 139 8.62 19.93 -17.45
C GLU A 139 7.95 19.53 -18.78
N THR A 140 7.27 20.50 -19.40
CA THR A 140 7.74 21.04 -20.68
C THR A 140 7.12 22.42 -20.98
N ALA A 141 7.99 23.29 -21.47
CA ALA A 141 7.74 24.36 -22.44
C ALA A 141 6.95 25.60 -21.99
N LYS A 142 7.74 26.68 -21.84
CA LYS A 142 7.46 28.05 -22.31
C LYS A 142 6.22 28.16 -23.22
N GLY A 143 5.24 28.95 -22.78
CA GLY A 143 4.10 29.33 -23.59
C GLY A 143 2.98 29.96 -22.77
N GLY A 144 3.31 30.92 -21.92
CA GLY A 144 2.37 31.57 -21.02
C GLY A 144 1.27 32.34 -21.77
N LYS A 145 0.05 31.83 -21.66
CA LYS A 145 -1.08 32.66 -21.24
C LYS A 145 -1.51 32.10 -19.88
N GLU A 146 -1.21 32.83 -18.82
CA GLU A 146 -1.68 32.50 -17.47
C GLU A 146 -3.21 32.40 -17.53
N LEU A 147 -3.73 31.19 -17.36
CA LEU A 147 -5.18 30.97 -17.34
C LEU A 147 -5.75 31.70 -16.13
N ASP A 148 -6.73 32.57 -16.35
CA ASP A 148 -7.35 33.33 -15.26
C ASP A 148 -7.75 32.39 -14.11
N PRO A 149 -7.38 32.70 -12.85
CA PRO A 149 -7.64 31.82 -11.70
C PRO A 149 -9.12 31.43 -11.54
N LYS A 150 -10.06 32.22 -12.07
CA LYS A 150 -11.49 31.89 -12.05
C LYS A 150 -11.85 30.88 -13.12
N ILE A 151 -11.24 30.98 -14.32
CA ILE A 151 -11.41 30.01 -15.40
C ILE A 151 -10.87 28.64 -14.97
N SER A 152 -9.70 28.61 -14.33
CA SER A 152 -9.13 27.36 -13.81
C SER A 152 -9.98 26.78 -12.67
N ALA A 153 -10.51 27.60 -11.76
CA ALA A 153 -11.43 27.14 -10.72
C ALA A 153 -12.72 26.51 -11.29
N LEU A 154 -13.28 27.10 -12.36
CA LEU A 154 -14.46 26.56 -13.05
C LEU A 154 -14.14 25.25 -13.77
N ALA A 155 -13.00 25.15 -14.46
CA ALA A 155 -12.55 23.92 -15.09
C ALA A 155 -12.36 22.79 -14.05
N ILE A 156 -11.73 23.09 -12.91
CA ILE A 156 -11.55 22.14 -11.80
C ILE A 156 -12.91 21.71 -11.23
N LYS A 157 -13.86 22.63 -11.08
CA LYS A 157 -15.21 22.30 -10.60
C LYS A 157 -15.90 21.29 -11.51
N HIS A 158 -15.87 21.51 -12.82
CA HIS A 158 -16.46 20.58 -13.79
C HIS A 158 -15.74 19.22 -13.82
N ALA A 159 -14.41 19.19 -13.70
CA ALA A 159 -13.66 17.94 -13.57
C ALA A 159 -14.08 17.15 -12.33
N LYS A 160 -14.29 17.80 -11.18
CA LYS A 160 -14.79 17.16 -9.96
C LYS A 160 -16.19 16.56 -10.14
N TYR A 161 -17.09 17.27 -10.83
CA TYR A 161 -18.42 16.73 -11.13
C TYR A 161 -18.39 15.55 -12.10
N ALA A 162 -17.46 15.54 -13.06
CA ALA A 162 -17.25 14.38 -13.93
C ALA A 162 -16.80 13.14 -13.14
N ILE A 163 -15.88 13.31 -12.17
CA ILE A 163 -15.46 12.22 -11.28
C ILE A 163 -16.66 11.68 -10.50
N SER A 164 -17.47 12.55 -9.89
CA SER A 164 -18.68 12.12 -9.19
C SER A 164 -19.67 11.40 -10.10
N ALA A 165 -19.86 11.84 -11.35
CA ALA A 165 -20.74 11.17 -12.30
C ALA A 165 -20.25 9.76 -12.66
N LEU A 166 -18.94 9.55 -12.79
CA LEU A 166 -18.34 8.23 -13.00
C LEU A 166 -18.53 7.30 -11.79
N ASP A 167 -18.50 7.84 -10.56
CA ASP A 167 -18.79 7.07 -9.33
C ASP A 167 -20.26 6.58 -9.23
N TYR A 168 -21.14 7.07 -10.11
CA TYR A 168 -22.56 6.68 -10.20
C TYR A 168 -22.92 6.10 -11.58
N ASP A 169 -21.92 5.70 -12.38
CA ASP A 169 -22.10 5.16 -13.75
C ASP A 169 -22.90 6.09 -14.69
N ASP A 170 -22.97 7.39 -14.40
CA ASP A 170 -23.63 8.37 -15.26
C ASP A 170 -22.66 8.87 -16.33
N ARG A 171 -22.47 8.02 -17.35
CA ARG A 171 -21.57 8.29 -18.48
C ARG A 171 -21.94 9.58 -19.23
N THR A 172 -23.23 9.85 -19.41
CA THR A 172 -23.68 11.00 -20.21
C THR A 172 -23.36 12.31 -19.49
N THR A 173 -23.65 12.38 -18.19
CA THR A 173 -23.32 13.55 -17.36
C THR A 173 -21.81 13.73 -17.19
N ALA A 174 -21.03 12.63 -17.11
CA ALA A 174 -19.57 12.69 -17.07
C ALA A 174 -18.98 13.33 -18.34
N ILE A 175 -19.44 12.89 -19.52
CA ILE A 175 -19.00 13.45 -20.82
C ILE A 175 -19.34 14.95 -20.90
N GLN A 176 -20.55 15.33 -20.50
CA GLN A 176 -20.99 16.73 -20.54
C GLN A 176 -20.11 17.63 -19.65
N ASN A 177 -19.76 17.18 -18.45
CA ASN A 177 -18.91 17.96 -17.55
C ASN A 177 -17.46 18.06 -18.06
N LEU A 178 -16.92 17.00 -18.68
CA LEU A 178 -15.59 17.06 -19.30
C LEU A 178 -15.55 18.03 -20.49
N GLN A 179 -16.62 18.07 -21.30
CA GLN A 179 -16.75 19.01 -22.41
C GLN A 179 -16.82 20.47 -21.92
N GLU A 180 -17.57 20.74 -20.85
CA GLU A 180 -17.61 22.08 -20.22
C GLU A 180 -16.24 22.46 -19.63
N ALA A 181 -15.53 21.54 -18.98
CA ALA A 181 -14.17 21.81 -18.49
C ALA A 181 -13.22 22.20 -19.64
N LEU A 182 -13.27 21.48 -20.77
CA LEU A 182 -12.48 21.80 -21.97
C LEU A 182 -12.82 23.17 -22.54
N LYS A 183 -14.09 23.58 -22.52
CA LYS A 183 -14.51 24.91 -22.98
C LYS A 183 -13.85 26.03 -22.18
N TYR A 184 -13.75 25.91 -20.85
CA TYR A 184 -13.04 26.88 -20.03
C TYR A 184 -11.53 26.92 -20.33
N LEU A 185 -10.92 25.77 -20.61
CA LEU A 185 -9.47 25.67 -20.88
C LEU A 185 -9.06 26.10 -22.29
N THR A 186 -9.98 26.07 -23.25
CA THR A 186 -9.75 26.40 -24.68
C THR A 186 -10.20 27.81 -25.05
N THR A 187 -10.99 28.49 -24.21
CA THR A 187 -11.38 29.88 -24.40
C THR A 187 -10.20 30.79 -23.99
N GLN A 188 -9.50 31.38 -24.97
CA GLN A 188 -8.26 32.17 -24.84
C GLN A 188 -8.29 33.47 -25.64
#